data_AF-A0ABD3I9B5-F1
#
_entry.id   AF-A0ABD3I9B5-F1
#
_cell.length_a   1.000
_cell.length_b   1.000
_cell.length_c   1.000
_cell.angle_alpha   90.00
_cell.angle_beta   90.00
_cell.angle_gamma   90.00
#
_symmetry.space_group_name_H-M   'P 1'
#
loop_
_entity.id
_entity.type
_entity.pdbx_description
1 polymer ?
#
loop_
_entity_poly.entity_id
_entity_poly.type
_entity_poly.pdbx_seq_one_letter_code
_entity_poly.pdbx_strand_id
1 'polypeptide(L)'
;MPTLPSTDDRKNDEDSKCHSAKESKVVQMGSSFLSEIKEKIGPSVDVIMGKVSPSVEACRGIFGSKDQQQNLGKRLVYYIVPPSGAALTFGATLLGAQAAGAAVRISCATPVVASVMGCLAICSASAAAAQASHSLRRFYGQGILKGENEYLSRDSLLLNALVGVFAFKVLGGKFHNLMPSNVIHPGALHSVSIPARGSRYANDIEQSLIQDIFKRHGCHHCGKKAGEW
;
A
#
# COMPACT_ATOMS: atom_id res chain seq x y z
N MET A 1 48.80 -14.74 39.88
CA MET A 1 47.69 -13.87 40.32
C MET A 1 46.44 -14.28 39.55
N PRO A 2 45.36 -14.70 40.22
CA PRO A 2 44.12 -15.06 39.54
C PRO A 2 43.34 -13.79 39.18
N THR A 3 42.98 -13.65 37.91
CA THR A 3 42.17 -12.54 37.36
C THR A 3 40.70 -12.76 37.67
N LEU A 4 40.07 -11.76 38.29
CA LEU A 4 38.63 -11.72 38.62
C LEU A 4 37.78 -11.59 37.34
N PRO A 5 36.61 -12.24 37.28
CA PRO A 5 35.69 -12.14 36.14
C PRO A 5 34.98 -10.78 36.10
N SER A 6 34.94 -10.17 34.91
CA SER A 6 34.32 -8.87 34.63
C SER A 6 32.79 -8.96 34.64
N THR A 7 32.15 -7.98 35.28
CA THR A 7 30.71 -7.90 35.55
C THR A 7 29.83 -7.48 34.35
N ASP A 8 30.35 -7.44 33.13
CA ASP A 8 29.63 -6.90 31.97
C ASP A 8 28.66 -7.88 31.28
N ASP A 9 28.72 -9.18 31.58
CA ASP A 9 27.91 -10.18 30.86
C ASP A 9 26.43 -10.24 31.29
N ARG A 10 26.04 -9.60 32.39
CA ARG A 10 24.69 -9.76 32.97
C ARG A 10 23.60 -8.92 32.33
N LYS A 11 23.95 -7.91 31.52
CA LYS A 11 22.97 -6.94 30.98
C LYS A 11 22.36 -7.37 29.64
N ASN A 12 23.00 -8.29 28.92
CA ASN A 12 22.56 -8.71 27.57
C ASN A 12 21.39 -9.71 27.58
N ASP A 13 21.09 -10.37 28.70
CA ASP A 13 20.05 -11.40 28.77
C ASP A 13 18.63 -10.86 28.94
N GLU A 14 18.44 -9.65 29.48
CA GLU A 14 17.10 -9.08 29.68
C GLU A 14 16.52 -8.48 28.38
N ASP A 15 17.34 -7.89 27.52
CA ASP A 15 16.89 -7.28 26.26
C ASP A 15 16.43 -8.34 25.23
N SER A 16 17.03 -9.54 25.27
CA SER A 16 16.69 -10.67 24.39
C SER A 16 15.25 -11.19 24.60
N LYS A 17 14.76 -11.19 25.84
CA LYS A 17 13.39 -11.64 26.15
C LYS A 17 12.31 -10.67 25.69
N CYS A 18 12.60 -9.37 25.63
CA CYS A 18 11.61 -8.37 25.21
C CYS A 18 11.35 -8.38 23.70
N HIS A 19 12.36 -8.72 22.89
CA HIS A 19 12.24 -8.80 21.43
C HIS A 19 11.42 -10.01 20.95
N SER A 20 11.56 -11.18 21.60
CA SER A 20 10.82 -12.39 21.21
C SER A 20 9.30 -12.26 21.41
N ALA A 21 8.87 -11.51 22.43
CA ALA A 21 7.44 -11.25 22.68
C ALA A 21 6.79 -10.32 21.64
N LYS A 22 7.56 -9.43 21.00
CA LYS A 22 7.06 -8.54 19.92
C LYS A 22 6.97 -9.24 18.58
N GLU A 23 7.90 -10.15 18.27
CA GLU A 23 7.94 -10.85 16.97
C GLU A 23 6.77 -11.84 16.81
N SER A 24 6.41 -12.55 17.88
CA SER A 24 5.22 -13.42 17.92
C SER A 24 3.92 -12.66 17.62
N LYS A 25 3.81 -11.41 18.09
CA LYS A 25 2.61 -10.58 17.93
C LYS A 25 2.42 -10.05 16.51
N VAL A 26 3.51 -9.82 15.77
CA VAL A 26 3.46 -9.35 14.37
C VAL A 26 3.09 -10.47 13.39
N VAL A 27 3.58 -11.70 13.62
CA VAL A 27 3.22 -12.87 12.79
C VAL A 27 1.76 -13.26 12.98
N GLN A 28 1.22 -13.11 14.21
CA GLN A 28 -0.17 -13.42 14.51
C GLN A 28 -1.19 -12.46 13.84
N MET A 29 -0.76 -11.25 13.46
CA MET A 29 -1.65 -10.25 12.84
C MET A 29 -1.85 -10.51 11.33
N GLY A 30 -0.91 -11.17 10.66
CA GLY A 30 -0.98 -11.48 9.23
C GLY A 30 -1.95 -12.62 8.89
N SER A 31 -2.09 -13.62 9.76
CA SER A 31 -3.03 -14.73 9.56
C SER A 31 -4.49 -14.29 9.74
N SER A 32 -4.78 -13.39 10.68
CA SER A 32 -6.12 -12.83 10.90
C SER A 32 -6.61 -12.00 9.70
N PHE A 33 -5.73 -11.24 9.05
CA PHE A 33 -6.09 -10.46 7.86
C PHE A 33 -6.41 -11.36 6.66
N LEU A 34 -5.67 -12.46 6.47
CA LEU A 34 -5.94 -13.43 5.41
C LEU A 34 -7.24 -14.22 5.65
N SER A 35 -7.58 -14.53 6.91
CA SER A 35 -8.88 -15.14 7.22
C SER A 35 -10.05 -14.17 6.98
N GLU A 36 -9.88 -12.88 7.28
CA GLU A 36 -10.93 -11.88 7.09
C GLU A 36 -11.16 -11.54 5.59
N ILE A 37 -10.10 -11.55 4.79
CA ILE A 37 -10.21 -11.50 3.32
C ILE A 37 -10.90 -12.75 2.77
N LYS A 38 -10.57 -13.94 3.27
CA LYS A 38 -11.19 -15.20 2.82
C LYS A 38 -12.69 -15.25 3.15
N GLU A 39 -13.07 -14.71 4.31
CA GLU A 39 -14.45 -14.62 4.77
C GLU A 39 -15.26 -13.60 3.95
N LYS A 40 -14.68 -12.42 3.63
CA LYS A 40 -15.35 -11.39 2.81
C LYS A 40 -15.44 -11.74 1.32
N ILE A 41 -14.51 -12.51 0.77
CA ILE A 41 -14.50 -12.85 -0.65
C ILE A 41 -15.38 -14.07 -0.96
N GLY A 42 -15.64 -14.95 0.02
CA GLY A 42 -16.72 -15.93 -0.03
C GLY A 42 -16.77 -16.84 -1.28
N PRO A 43 -17.90 -17.54 -1.52
CA PRO A 43 -17.99 -18.73 -2.39
C PRO A 43 -17.67 -18.53 -3.89
N SER A 44 -17.42 -17.30 -4.34
CA SER A 44 -16.97 -17.03 -5.71
C SER A 44 -15.59 -17.62 -6.01
N VAL A 45 -14.71 -17.74 -5.01
CA VAL A 45 -13.37 -18.31 -5.23
C VAL A 45 -13.44 -19.81 -5.49
N ASP A 46 -14.33 -20.53 -4.79
CA ASP A 46 -14.51 -21.98 -4.98
C ASP A 46 -15.19 -22.31 -6.32
N VAL A 47 -16.11 -21.46 -6.79
CA VAL A 47 -16.72 -21.58 -8.13
C VAL A 47 -15.71 -21.30 -9.25
N ILE A 48 -14.79 -20.36 -9.04
CA ILE A 48 -13.70 -20.09 -9.98
C ILE A 48 -12.65 -21.22 -9.93
N MET A 49 -12.25 -21.69 -8.76
CA MET A 49 -11.28 -22.78 -8.59
C MET A 49 -11.81 -24.12 -9.12
N GLY A 50 -13.09 -24.44 -8.90
CA GLY A 50 -13.70 -25.70 -9.35
C GLY A 50 -13.79 -25.84 -10.87
N LYS A 51 -13.94 -24.74 -11.62
CA LYS A 51 -13.87 -24.73 -13.09
C LYS A 51 -12.45 -24.73 -13.65
N VAL A 52 -11.46 -24.38 -12.83
CA VAL A 52 -10.05 -24.29 -13.24
C VAL A 52 -9.33 -25.65 -13.12
N SER A 53 -9.80 -26.57 -12.27
CA SER A 53 -9.20 -27.90 -12.06
C SER A 53 -8.91 -28.72 -13.34
N PRO A 54 -9.87 -28.96 -14.25
CA PRO A 54 -9.60 -29.82 -15.41
C PRO A 54 -8.62 -29.17 -16.41
N SER A 55 -8.57 -27.83 -16.46
CA SER A 55 -7.64 -27.10 -17.33
C SER A 55 -6.22 -27.04 -16.75
N VAL A 56 -6.09 -26.97 -15.43
CA VAL A 56 -4.79 -27.03 -14.74
C VAL A 56 -4.17 -28.42 -14.84
N GLU A 57 -4.97 -29.49 -14.79
CA GLU A 57 -4.47 -30.86 -14.99
C GLU A 57 -4.05 -31.15 -16.44
N ALA A 58 -4.77 -30.61 -17.43
CA ALA A 58 -4.33 -30.66 -18.82
C ALA A 58 -3.00 -29.91 -19.05
N CYS A 59 -2.82 -28.75 -18.42
CA CYS A 59 -1.55 -28.01 -18.45
C CYS A 59 -0.42 -28.73 -17.68
N ARG A 60 -0.74 -29.54 -16.67
CA ARG A 60 0.25 -30.26 -15.86
C ARG A 60 1.06 -31.29 -16.67
N GLY A 61 0.45 -31.88 -17.70
CA GLY A 61 1.13 -32.79 -18.64
C GLY A 61 2.12 -32.08 -19.58
N ILE A 62 1.95 -30.77 -19.80
CA ILE A 62 2.82 -29.96 -20.66
C ILE A 62 4.05 -29.45 -19.88
N PHE A 63 3.93 -29.27 -18.56
CA PHE A 63 4.97 -28.70 -17.72
C PHE A 63 5.86 -29.75 -17.05
N GLY A 64 6.75 -30.38 -17.84
CA GLY A 64 8.06 -30.93 -17.44
C GLY A 64 8.16 -31.88 -16.22
N SER A 65 9.38 -32.29 -15.90
CA SER A 65 9.68 -33.11 -14.70
C SER A 65 9.26 -32.38 -13.41
N LYS A 66 8.95 -33.13 -12.35
CA LYS A 66 8.61 -32.58 -11.01
C LYS A 66 9.64 -31.56 -10.52
N ASP A 67 10.92 -31.78 -10.83
CA ASP A 67 12.01 -30.86 -10.47
C ASP A 67 11.89 -29.51 -11.20
N GLN A 68 11.41 -29.52 -12.44
CA GLN A 68 11.16 -28.32 -13.23
C GLN A 68 9.98 -27.53 -12.67
N GLN A 69 8.91 -28.21 -12.22
CA GLN A 69 7.79 -27.55 -11.56
C GLN A 69 8.20 -26.89 -10.24
N GLN A 70 9.02 -27.56 -9.43
CA GLN A 70 9.53 -26.98 -8.18
C GLN A 70 10.44 -25.78 -8.42
N ASN A 71 11.33 -25.86 -9.42
CA ASN A 71 12.19 -24.74 -9.79
C ASN A 71 11.40 -23.56 -10.37
N LEU A 72 10.37 -23.82 -11.17
CA LEU A 72 9.52 -22.77 -11.72
C LEU A 72 8.69 -22.10 -10.63
N GLY A 73 8.15 -22.87 -9.67
CA GLY A 73 7.46 -22.34 -8.50
C GLY A 73 8.35 -21.43 -7.65
N LYS A 74 9.58 -21.85 -7.35
CA LYS A 74 10.56 -21.02 -6.61
C LYS A 74 10.89 -19.72 -7.33
N ARG A 75 11.11 -19.78 -8.66
CA ARG A 75 11.34 -18.58 -9.49
C ARG A 75 10.14 -17.66 -9.46
N LEU A 76 8.94 -18.19 -9.65
CA LEU A 76 7.71 -17.41 -9.69
C LEU A 76 7.45 -16.68 -8.37
N VAL A 77 7.63 -17.37 -7.23
CA VAL A 77 7.54 -16.76 -5.89
C VAL A 77 8.57 -15.63 -5.73
N TYR A 78 9.82 -15.85 -6.15
CA TYR A 78 10.88 -14.84 -6.07
C TYR A 78 10.59 -13.58 -6.90
N TYR A 79 9.92 -13.72 -8.05
CA TYR A 79 9.57 -12.58 -8.91
C TYR A 79 8.28 -11.86 -8.47
N ILE A 80 7.31 -12.57 -7.89
CA ILE A 80 6.00 -12.00 -7.55
C ILE A 80 5.98 -11.41 -6.13
N VAL A 81 6.60 -12.07 -5.15
CA VAL A 81 6.42 -11.66 -3.75
C VAL A 81 7.07 -10.30 -3.45
N PRO A 82 8.33 -10.02 -3.83
CA PRO A 82 8.94 -8.72 -3.55
C PRO A 82 8.19 -7.50 -4.11
N PRO A 83 7.77 -7.46 -5.39
CA PRO A 83 7.01 -6.31 -5.90
C PRO A 83 5.63 -6.21 -5.26
N SER A 84 4.98 -7.35 -4.93
CA SER A 84 3.70 -7.33 -4.24
C SER A 84 3.82 -6.70 -2.85
N GLY A 85 4.85 -7.10 -2.09
CA GLY A 85 5.13 -6.49 -0.79
C GLY A 85 5.51 -5.02 -0.90
N ALA A 86 6.32 -4.64 -1.89
CA ALA A 86 6.66 -3.24 -2.17
C ALA A 86 5.41 -2.39 -2.44
N ALA A 87 4.48 -2.90 -3.26
CA ALA A 87 3.22 -2.23 -3.57
C ALA A 87 2.33 -2.06 -2.32
N LEU A 88 2.23 -3.09 -1.48
CA LEU A 88 1.49 -3.02 -0.22
C LEU A 88 2.12 -2.00 0.74
N THR A 89 3.44 -2.01 0.90
CA THR A 89 4.15 -1.04 1.73
C THR A 89 3.96 0.38 1.20
N PHE A 90 4.09 0.59 -0.11
CA PHE A 90 3.87 1.88 -0.74
C PHE A 90 2.45 2.41 -0.45
N GLY A 91 1.43 1.58 -0.68
CA GLY A 91 0.04 1.92 -0.39
C GLY A 91 -0.20 2.24 1.09
N ALA A 92 0.34 1.42 1.99
CA ALA A 92 0.22 1.62 3.44
C ALA A 92 0.88 2.93 3.89
N THR A 93 2.07 3.26 3.36
CA THR A 93 2.74 4.54 3.68
C THR A 93 1.96 5.74 3.15
N LEU A 94 1.38 5.67 1.95
CA LEU A 94 0.52 6.73 1.42
C LEU A 94 -0.75 6.92 2.25
N LEU A 95 -1.40 5.83 2.67
CA LEU A 95 -2.56 5.90 3.57
C LEU A 95 -2.18 6.54 4.92
N GLY A 96 -1.02 6.18 5.47
CA GLY A 96 -0.47 6.82 6.67
C GLY A 96 -0.23 8.32 6.47
N ALA A 97 0.32 8.73 5.32
CA ALA A 97 0.53 10.14 4.99
C ALA A 97 -0.80 10.91 4.84
N GLN A 98 -1.85 10.27 4.29
CA GLN A 98 -3.19 10.84 4.22
C GLN A 98 -3.81 11.02 5.60
N ALA A 99 -3.71 10.01 6.47
CA ALA A 99 -4.18 10.11 7.85
C ALA A 99 -3.45 11.21 8.63
N ALA A 100 -2.14 11.33 8.44
CA ALA A 100 -1.34 12.41 9.02
C ALA A 100 -1.75 13.78 8.47
N GLY A 101 -1.96 13.90 7.15
CA GLY A 101 -2.46 15.13 6.52
C GLY A 101 -3.83 15.55 7.07
N ALA A 102 -4.74 14.58 7.26
CA ALA A 102 -6.05 14.81 7.87
C ALA A 102 -5.93 15.31 9.32
N ALA A 103 -5.04 14.72 10.13
CA ALA A 103 -4.81 15.13 11.51
C ALA A 103 -4.30 16.59 11.61
N VAL A 104 -3.45 17.02 10.67
CA VAL A 104 -2.91 18.39 10.63
C VAL A 104 -3.85 19.36 9.87
N ARG A 105 -5.03 18.89 9.43
CA ARG A 105 -5.99 19.65 8.60
C ARG A 105 -5.37 20.20 7.30
N ILE A 106 -4.34 19.53 6.78
CA ILE A 106 -3.76 19.84 5.47
C ILE A 106 -4.64 19.16 4.43
N SER A 107 -5.17 19.96 3.51
CA SER A 107 -6.09 19.48 2.48
C SER A 107 -5.64 19.93 1.10
N CYS A 108 -6.16 19.30 0.05
CA CYS A 108 -6.01 19.71 -1.35
C CYS A 108 -6.31 21.21 -1.59
N ALA A 109 -7.07 21.86 -0.71
CA ALA A 109 -7.39 23.29 -0.77
C ALA A 109 -6.18 24.22 -0.53
N THR A 110 -5.08 23.72 0.06
CA THR A 110 -3.84 24.48 0.25
C THR A 110 -2.79 24.01 -0.78
N PRO A 111 -2.84 24.49 -2.04
CA PRO A 111 -2.13 23.85 -3.15
C PRO A 111 -0.61 23.76 -2.94
N VAL A 112 -0.01 24.73 -2.27
CA VAL A 112 1.43 24.73 -1.95
C VAL A 112 1.74 23.68 -0.89
N VAL A 113 1.08 23.74 0.27
CA VAL A 113 1.33 22.83 1.40
C VAL A 113 1.00 21.38 1.02
N ALA A 114 -0.15 21.17 0.35
CA ALA A 114 -0.56 19.85 -0.12
C ALA A 114 0.42 19.27 -1.15
N SER A 115 1.00 20.10 -2.04
CA SER A 115 2.00 19.62 -2.99
C SER A 115 3.31 19.24 -2.33
N VAL A 116 3.77 20.01 -1.33
CA VAL A 116 4.98 19.67 -0.56
C VAL A 116 4.78 18.37 0.22
N MET A 117 3.67 18.26 0.95
CA MET A 117 3.33 17.05 1.71
C MET A 117 3.13 15.83 0.81
N GLY A 118 2.47 16.00 -0.34
CA GLY A 118 2.31 14.94 -1.33
C GLY A 118 3.64 14.47 -1.92
N CYS A 119 4.58 15.38 -2.19
CA CYS A 119 5.92 15.03 -2.62
C CYS A 119 6.67 14.22 -1.55
N LEU A 120 6.67 14.71 -0.30
CA LEU A 120 7.28 14.02 0.83
C LEU A 120 6.67 12.63 1.06
N ALA A 121 5.36 12.49 0.90
CA ALA A 121 4.66 11.22 1.01
C ALA A 121 5.10 10.21 -0.05
N ILE A 122 5.31 10.64 -1.31
CA ILE A 122 5.84 9.75 -2.35
C ILE A 122 7.29 9.37 -2.06
N CYS A 123 8.13 10.32 -1.65
CA CYS A 123 9.52 10.05 -1.30
C CYS A 123 9.60 8.99 -0.20
N SER A 124 8.84 9.16 0.88
CA SER A 124 8.82 8.22 2.00
C SER A 124 8.23 6.87 1.61
N ALA A 125 7.13 6.84 0.86
CA ALA A 125 6.52 5.60 0.38
C ALA A 125 7.44 4.83 -0.55
N SER A 126 8.17 5.51 -1.44
CA SER A 126 9.11 4.88 -2.37
C SER A 126 10.33 4.32 -1.66
N ALA A 127 10.89 5.05 -0.69
CA ALA A 127 11.99 4.57 0.14
C ALA A 127 11.57 3.37 1.01
N ALA A 128 10.38 3.43 1.62
CA ALA A 128 9.82 2.33 2.41
C ALA A 128 9.56 1.09 1.56
N ALA A 129 8.98 1.26 0.37
CA ALA A 129 8.75 0.17 -0.57
C ALA A 129 10.05 -0.49 -1.05
N ALA A 130 11.09 0.30 -1.31
CA ALA A 130 12.42 -0.21 -1.67
C ALA A 130 13.03 -1.03 -0.53
N GLN A 131 12.98 -0.52 0.71
CA GLN A 131 13.44 -1.24 1.90
C GLN A 131 12.66 -2.55 2.08
N ALA A 132 11.33 -2.52 1.97
CA ALA A 132 10.49 -3.70 2.09
C ALA A 132 10.76 -4.75 1.00
N SER A 133 10.92 -4.33 -0.26
CA SER A 133 11.28 -5.23 -1.36
C SER A 133 12.64 -5.87 -1.12
N HIS A 134 13.61 -5.13 -0.58
CA HIS A 134 14.94 -5.64 -0.29
C HIS A 134 14.90 -6.67 0.85
N SER A 135 14.17 -6.38 1.94
CA SER A 135 13.94 -7.32 3.02
C SER A 135 13.27 -8.61 2.54
N LEU A 136 12.22 -8.51 1.71
CA LEU A 136 11.54 -9.68 1.15
C LEU A 136 12.45 -10.51 0.25
N ARG A 137 13.26 -9.88 -0.62
CA ARG A 137 14.22 -10.62 -1.46
C ARG A 137 15.23 -11.40 -0.61
N ARG A 138 15.66 -10.86 0.51
CA ARG A 138 16.55 -11.57 1.45
C ARG A 138 15.84 -12.74 2.11
N PHE A 139 14.63 -12.53 2.63
CA PHE A 139 13.84 -13.59 3.24
C PHE A 139 13.62 -14.78 2.30
N TYR A 140 13.22 -14.51 1.05
CA TYR A 140 12.98 -15.57 0.07
C TYR A 140 14.25 -16.15 -0.56
N GLY A 141 15.35 -15.38 -0.63
CA GLY A 141 16.60 -15.81 -1.25
C GLY A 141 17.50 -16.64 -0.34
N GLN A 142 17.56 -16.31 0.95
CA GLN A 142 18.48 -16.96 1.91
C GLN A 142 17.78 -17.89 2.91
N GLY A 143 16.45 -17.86 2.99
CA GLY A 143 15.68 -18.76 3.86
C GLY A 143 15.96 -18.64 5.36
N ILE A 144 16.77 -17.67 5.77
CA ILE A 144 17.18 -17.45 7.16
C ILE A 144 16.90 -16.00 7.53
N LEU A 145 16.03 -15.82 8.53
CA LEU A 145 15.78 -14.59 9.30
C LEU A 145 17.01 -14.26 10.16
N LYS A 146 18.20 -14.14 9.57
CA LYS A 146 19.36 -13.63 10.32
C LYS A 146 19.16 -12.12 10.43
N GLY A 147 18.51 -11.75 11.52
CA GLY A 147 17.94 -10.43 11.82
C GLY A 147 18.94 -9.30 12.02
N GLU A 148 19.98 -9.21 11.20
CA GLU A 148 20.73 -7.97 11.11
C GLU A 148 19.95 -7.01 10.21
N ASN A 149 19.47 -5.92 10.83
CA ASN A 149 18.84 -4.79 10.15
C ASN A 149 19.86 -4.07 9.27
N GLU A 150 20.25 -4.70 8.17
CA GLU A 150 21.05 -4.04 7.15
C GLU A 150 20.11 -3.12 6.36
N TYR A 151 20.15 -1.85 6.73
CA TYR A 151 19.44 -0.81 6.02
C TYR A 151 20.04 -0.62 4.62
N LEU A 152 19.18 -0.32 3.64
CA LEU A 152 19.68 0.11 2.34
C LEU A 152 20.55 1.36 2.54
N SER A 153 21.64 1.46 1.78
CA SER A 153 22.47 2.67 1.80
C SER A 153 21.62 3.92 1.56
N ARG A 154 21.97 5.03 2.23
CA ARG A 154 21.24 6.31 2.12
C ARG A 154 21.13 6.76 0.67
N ASP A 155 22.18 6.56 -0.13
CA ASP A 155 22.19 6.92 -1.55
C ASP A 155 21.17 6.11 -2.35
N SER A 156 21.05 4.81 -2.05
CA SER A 156 20.05 3.94 -2.66
C SER A 156 18.63 4.35 -2.26
N LEU A 157 18.40 4.72 -0.99
CA LEU A 157 17.08 5.22 -0.55
C LEU A 157 16.70 6.53 -1.25
N LEU A 158 17.65 7.46 -1.36
CA LEU A 158 17.44 8.73 -2.05
C LEU A 158 17.16 8.50 -3.54
N LEU A 159 17.92 7.63 -4.21
CA LEU A 159 17.70 7.30 -5.61
C LEU A 159 16.31 6.68 -5.82
N ASN A 160 15.90 5.74 -4.96
CA ASN A 160 14.56 5.14 -5.05
C ASN A 160 13.44 6.17 -4.79
N ALA A 161 13.65 7.11 -3.85
CA ALA A 161 12.73 8.20 -3.62
C ALA A 161 12.59 9.11 -4.85
N LEU A 162 13.69 9.51 -5.46
CA LEU A 162 13.70 10.33 -6.67
C LEU A 162 13.07 9.61 -7.87
N VAL A 163 13.37 8.33 -8.07
CA VAL A 163 12.74 7.49 -9.10
C VAL A 163 11.24 7.40 -8.88
N GLY A 164 10.78 7.24 -7.65
CA GLY A 164 9.35 7.20 -7.32
C GLY A 164 8.63 8.52 -7.61
N VAL A 165 9.24 9.65 -7.25
CA VAL A 165 8.72 11.00 -7.57
C VAL A 165 8.66 11.21 -9.09
N PHE A 166 9.73 10.84 -9.79
CA PHE A 166 9.80 10.95 -11.25
C PHE A 166 8.74 10.07 -11.93
N ALA A 167 8.62 8.80 -11.52
CA ALA A 167 7.62 7.87 -12.05
C ALA A 167 6.20 8.38 -11.81
N PHE A 168 5.89 8.87 -10.60
CA PHE A 168 4.59 9.46 -10.30
C PHE A 168 4.29 10.65 -11.22
N LYS A 169 5.28 11.49 -11.52
CA LYS A 169 5.12 12.62 -12.43
C LYS A 169 4.93 12.21 -13.89
N VAL A 170 5.70 11.24 -14.37
CA VAL A 170 5.56 10.67 -15.72
C VAL A 170 4.18 10.05 -15.93
N LEU A 171 3.62 9.44 -14.88
CA LEU A 171 2.26 8.89 -14.90
C LEU A 171 1.15 9.95 -14.77
N GLY A 172 1.47 11.25 -14.86
CA GLY A 172 0.50 12.34 -14.78
C GLY A 172 0.05 12.69 -13.36
N GLY A 173 0.75 12.19 -12.35
CA GLY A 173 0.44 12.43 -10.96
C GLY A 173 0.56 13.89 -10.53
N LYS A 174 -0.42 14.36 -9.75
CA LYS A 174 -0.42 15.68 -9.10
C LYS A 174 -0.23 15.50 -7.60
N PHE A 175 0.82 16.09 -7.02
CA PHE A 175 1.17 15.87 -5.62
C PHE A 175 0.08 16.30 -4.64
N HIS A 176 -0.60 17.42 -4.92
CA HIS A 176 -1.71 17.88 -4.09
C HIS A 176 -2.90 16.91 -4.06
N ASN A 177 -3.07 16.04 -5.07
CA ASN A 177 -4.14 15.04 -5.08
C ASN A 177 -3.89 13.86 -4.13
N LEU A 178 -2.69 13.74 -3.57
CA LEU A 178 -2.40 12.69 -2.59
C LEU A 178 -2.90 13.03 -1.20
N MET A 179 -3.16 14.31 -0.92
CA MET A 179 -3.71 14.73 0.37
C MET A 179 -5.21 14.45 0.43
N PRO A 180 -5.78 14.26 1.63
CA PRO A 180 -7.22 14.08 1.77
C PRO A 180 -7.97 15.32 1.27
N SER A 181 -9.14 15.07 0.66
CA SER A 181 -10.10 16.12 0.33
C SER A 181 -10.53 16.87 1.59
N ASN A 182 -10.95 18.12 1.44
CA ASN A 182 -11.21 18.99 2.58
C ASN A 182 -12.44 18.51 3.34
N VAL A 183 -12.24 17.85 4.49
CA VAL A 183 -13.33 17.41 5.37
C VAL A 183 -14.12 18.56 5.98
N ILE A 184 -13.58 19.78 6.00
CA ILE A 184 -14.31 20.97 6.48
C ILE A 184 -15.42 21.37 5.49
N HIS A 185 -15.22 21.08 4.21
CA HIS A 185 -16.19 21.36 3.16
C HIS A 185 -16.56 20.04 2.47
N PRO A 186 -17.41 19.20 3.09
CA PRO A 186 -17.96 18.04 2.43
C PRO A 186 -18.67 18.52 1.16
N GLY A 187 -18.00 18.41 0.01
CA GLY A 187 -18.56 18.88 -1.25
C GLY A 187 -19.89 18.20 -1.60
N ALA A 188 -20.52 18.66 -2.68
CA ALA A 188 -21.85 18.27 -3.15
C ALA A 188 -22.22 16.79 -2.94
N LEU A 189 -21.29 15.88 -3.22
CA LEU A 189 -21.49 14.43 -3.20
C LEU A 189 -21.60 13.80 -1.80
N HIS A 190 -21.24 14.50 -0.74
CA HIS A 190 -21.41 13.99 0.63
C HIS A 190 -22.81 14.29 1.18
N SER A 191 -23.44 15.39 0.74
CA SER A 191 -24.73 15.83 1.27
C SER A 191 -25.91 15.27 0.48
N VAL A 192 -25.76 15.09 -0.84
CA VAL A 192 -26.85 14.68 -1.72
C VAL A 192 -26.32 13.72 -2.77
N SER A 193 -26.99 12.58 -2.95
CA SER A 193 -26.78 11.67 -4.07
C SER A 193 -28.03 11.66 -4.95
N ILE A 194 -27.84 11.67 -6.27
CA ILE A 194 -28.93 11.52 -7.24
C ILE A 194 -28.82 10.11 -7.82
N PRO A 195 -29.86 9.27 -7.70
CA PRO A 195 -29.83 7.92 -8.25
C PRO A 195 -29.79 7.97 -9.78
N ALA A 196 -28.79 7.32 -10.40
CA ALA A 196 -28.70 7.23 -11.85
C ALA A 196 -29.82 6.35 -12.41
N ARG A 197 -30.70 6.93 -13.25
CA ARG A 197 -31.82 6.21 -13.88
C ARG A 197 -31.52 5.87 -15.35
N GLY A 198 -31.07 4.64 -15.59
CA GLY A 198 -30.93 4.07 -16.93
C GLY A 198 -29.54 4.22 -17.55
N SER A 199 -29.46 4.06 -18.88
CA SER A 199 -28.20 4.07 -19.63
C SER A 199 -27.61 5.47 -19.88
N ARG A 200 -28.40 6.54 -19.65
CA ARG A 200 -27.91 7.92 -19.68
C ARG A 200 -27.55 8.34 -18.25
N TYR A 201 -26.35 8.88 -18.07
CA TYR A 201 -25.82 9.25 -16.75
C TYR A 201 -26.67 10.30 -16.01
N ALA A 202 -27.31 11.22 -16.74
CA ALA A 202 -28.28 12.19 -16.20
C ALA A 202 -29.21 12.73 -17.31
N ASN A 203 -30.50 12.96 -16.99
CA ASN A 203 -31.42 13.74 -17.82
C ASN A 203 -31.16 15.26 -17.68
N ASP A 204 -31.67 16.11 -18.57
CA ASP A 204 -31.42 17.56 -18.56
C ASP A 204 -31.81 18.21 -17.22
N ILE A 205 -32.93 17.77 -16.64
CA ILE A 205 -33.41 18.21 -15.32
C ILE A 205 -32.44 17.78 -14.21
N GLU A 206 -31.95 16.54 -14.26
CA GLU A 206 -30.98 16.02 -13.30
C GLU A 206 -29.64 16.73 -13.44
N GLN A 207 -29.22 17.06 -14.67
CA GLN A 207 -28.01 17.83 -14.92
C GLN A 207 -28.12 19.24 -14.35
N SER A 208 -29.27 19.91 -14.51
CA SER A 208 -29.54 21.20 -13.86
C SER A 208 -29.49 21.11 -12.33
N LEU A 209 -30.07 20.04 -11.76
CA LEU A 209 -30.04 19.80 -10.32
C LEU A 209 -28.60 19.55 -9.82
N ILE A 210 -27.81 18.74 -10.54
CA ILE A 210 -26.40 18.50 -10.25
C ILE A 210 -25.65 19.84 -10.25
N GLN A 211 -25.82 20.66 -11.28
CA GLN A 211 -25.17 21.97 -11.34
C GLN A 211 -25.53 22.86 -10.15
N ASP A 212 -26.79 22.86 -9.73
CA ASP A 212 -27.23 23.66 -8.58
C ASP A 212 -26.65 23.15 -7.25
N ILE A 213 -26.58 21.83 -7.04
CA ILE A 213 -25.90 21.23 -5.88
C ILE A 213 -24.40 21.61 -5.91
N PHE A 214 -23.74 21.53 -7.07
CA PHE A 214 -22.34 21.94 -7.22
C PHE A 214 -22.12 23.44 -6.99
N LYS A 215 -23.07 24.31 -7.36
CA LYS A 215 -23.01 25.75 -7.05
C LYS A 215 -23.08 26.02 -5.55
N ARG A 216 -23.97 25.33 -4.84
CA ARG A 216 -24.14 25.53 -3.38
C ARG A 216 -22.97 24.95 -2.58
N HIS A 217 -22.63 23.70 -2.84
CA HIS A 217 -21.72 22.92 -2.01
C HIS A 217 -20.28 22.84 -2.53
N GLY A 218 -20.05 23.17 -3.81
CA GLY A 218 -18.75 23.04 -4.45
C GLY A 218 -18.38 21.59 -4.78
N CYS A 219 -17.38 21.43 -5.63
CA CYS A 219 -16.79 20.13 -5.91
C CYS A 219 -16.06 19.60 -4.67
N HIS A 220 -16.29 18.34 -4.31
CA HIS A 220 -15.60 17.68 -3.19
C HIS A 220 -14.09 17.59 -3.37
N HIS A 221 -13.61 17.53 -4.62
CA HIS A 221 -12.19 17.32 -4.92
C HIS A 221 -11.39 18.64 -4.98
N CYS A 222 -11.96 19.69 -5.58
CA CYS A 222 -11.27 20.96 -5.79
C CYS A 222 -11.89 22.16 -5.06
N GLY A 223 -13.02 22.00 -4.38
CA GLY A 223 -13.73 23.09 -3.68
C GLY A 223 -14.37 24.14 -4.61
N LYS A 224 -14.17 24.06 -5.93
CA LYS A 224 -14.73 25.02 -6.88
C LYS A 224 -16.26 24.92 -6.94
N LYS A 225 -16.94 26.08 -6.86
CA LYS A 225 -18.39 26.21 -6.97
C LYS A 225 -18.78 26.57 -8.41
N ALA A 226 -18.91 25.53 -9.23
CA ALA A 226 -19.39 25.52 -10.62
C ALA A 226 -18.65 26.37 -11.67
N GLY A 227 -18.31 25.72 -12.80
CA GLY A 227 -18.45 26.30 -14.14
C GLY A 227 -17.24 26.94 -14.81
N GLU A 228 -16.12 27.17 -14.13
CA GLU A 228 -14.86 27.52 -14.81
C GLU A 228 -14.23 26.23 -15.37
N TRP A 229 -14.66 25.85 -16.58
CA TRP A 229 -13.95 24.88 -17.41
C TRP A 229 -12.84 25.58 -18.16
#